data_AF-A0A5J4LG99-F1
#
_entry.id   AF-A0A5J4LG99-F1
#
_cell.length_a   1.000
_cell.length_b   1.000
_cell.length_c   1.000
_cell.angle_alpha   90.00
_cell.angle_beta   90.00
_cell.angle_gamma   90.00
#
_symmetry.space_group_name_H-M   'P 1'
#
loop_
_entity.id
_entity.type
_entity.pdbx_description
1 polymer ?
#
loop_
_entity_poly.entity_id
_entity_poly.type
_entity_poly.pdbx_seq_one_letter_code
_entity_poly.pdbx_strand_id
1 'polypeptide(L)'
;MASLTERKAYREKIMQALYEATEGNRLLGVTGTKLAQDLAIPAEDLAAACTYLVGEELITVDWTAGNTPAMVTLTHQGIRRMEAEEEKHG
;
A
#
# COMPACT_ATOMS: atom_id res chain seq x y z
N MET A 1 -18.47 2.74 2.20
CA MET A 1 -17.40 3.65 2.64
C MET A 1 -16.92 3.22 4.02
N ALA A 2 -15.65 2.87 4.12
CA ALA A 2 -15.01 2.53 5.40
C ALA A 2 -14.98 3.72 6.37
N SER A 3 -15.02 3.43 7.67
CA SER A 3 -14.81 4.36 8.77
C SER A 3 -13.37 4.91 8.80
N LEU A 4 -13.13 5.98 9.56
CA LEU A 4 -11.78 6.55 9.69
C LEU A 4 -10.77 5.52 10.24
N THR A 5 -11.20 4.70 11.21
CA THR A 5 -10.36 3.66 11.81
C THR A 5 -9.97 2.60 10.78
N GLU A 6 -10.94 2.13 9.98
CA GLU A 6 -10.70 1.17 8.91
C GLU A 6 -9.77 1.74 7.83
N ARG A 7 -9.97 3.00 7.43
CA ARG A 7 -9.10 3.66 6.43
C ARG A 7 -7.66 3.77 6.90
N LYS A 8 -7.43 4.05 8.19
CA LYS A 8 -6.06 4.06 8.76
C LYS A 8 -5.45 2.66 8.74
N ALA A 9 -6.20 1.65 9.18
CA ALA A 9 -5.76 0.26 9.15
C ALA A 9 -5.46 -0.23 7.73
N TYR A 10 -6.24 0.17 6.72
CA TYR A 10 -5.97 -0.17 5.33
C TYR A 10 -4.65 0.40 4.83
N ARG A 11 -4.35 1.66 5.17
CA ARG A 11 -3.08 2.30 4.78
C ARG A 11 -1.89 1.56 5.38
N GLU A 12 -1.97 1.21 6.65
CA GLU A 12 -0.93 0.45 7.36
C GLU A 12 -0.75 -0.94 6.74
N LYS A 13 -1.83 -1.68 6.51
CA LYS A 13 -1.80 -3.00 5.86
C LYS A 13 -1.20 -2.96 4.47
N ILE A 14 -1.53 -1.94 3.67
CA ILE A 14 -0.96 -1.76 2.33
C ILE A 14 0.54 -1.50 2.41
N MET A 15 0.98 -0.59 3.29
CA MET A 15 2.40 -0.30 3.50
C MET A 15 3.19 -1.55 3.90
N GLN A 16 2.67 -2.33 4.85
CA GLN A 16 3.28 -3.58 5.28
C GLN A 16 3.37 -4.60 4.15
N ALA A 17 2.27 -4.85 3.43
CA ALA A 17 2.26 -5.82 2.33
C ALA A 17 3.23 -5.47 1.20
N LEU A 18 3.39 -4.17 0.91
CA LEU A 18 4.37 -3.72 -0.08
C LEU A 18 5.81 -3.87 0.41
N TYR A 19 6.04 -3.68 1.70
CA TYR A 19 7.36 -3.80 2.31
C TYR A 19 7.83 -5.26 2.35
N GLU A 20 6.98 -6.18 2.80
CA GLU A 20 7.24 -7.62 2.76
C GLU A 20 7.49 -8.12 1.32
N ALA A 21 6.77 -7.55 0.34
CA ALA A 21 7.01 -7.85 -1.07
C ALA A 21 8.38 -7.35 -1.57
N THR A 22 8.89 -6.25 -1.02
CA THR A 22 10.19 -5.67 -1.36
C THR A 22 11.33 -6.54 -0.84
N GLU A 23 11.24 -7.06 0.38
CA GLU A 23 12.23 -7.98 0.98
C GLU A 23 12.30 -9.33 0.25
N GLY A 24 11.17 -9.80 -0.30
CA GLY A 24 11.06 -11.04 -1.07
C GLY A 24 11.67 -11.01 -2.49
N ASN A 25 12.56 -10.05 -2.80
CA ASN A 25 13.21 -9.88 -4.10
C ASN A 25 12.25 -9.49 -5.25
N ARG A 26 11.13 -8.84 -4.94
CA ARG A 26 10.19 -8.27 -5.92
C ARG A 26 10.23 -6.75 -5.89
N LEU A 27 11.30 -6.18 -6.43
CA LEU A 27 11.42 -4.74 -6.73
C LEU A 27 10.39 -4.23 -7.78
N LEU A 28 9.46 -5.08 -8.20
CA LEU A 28 8.50 -4.83 -9.29
C LEU A 28 7.13 -4.34 -8.79
N GLY A 29 6.97 -4.07 -7.49
CA GLY A 29 5.68 -3.68 -6.92
C GLY A 29 4.66 -4.83 -6.85
N VAL A 30 3.48 -4.53 -6.31
CA VAL A 30 2.37 -5.47 -6.11
C VAL A 30 1.16 -4.99 -6.92
N THR A 31 0.46 -5.91 -7.57
CA THR A 31 -0.75 -5.55 -8.32
C THR A 31 -1.89 -5.14 -7.37
N GLY A 32 -2.70 -4.17 -7.77
CA GLY A 32 -3.83 -3.72 -6.95
C GLY A 32 -4.86 -4.84 -6.72
N THR A 33 -5.07 -5.73 -7.69
CA THR A 33 -5.93 -6.91 -7.52
C THR A 33 -5.40 -7.84 -6.43
N LYS A 34 -4.09 -8.07 -6.38
CA LYS A 34 -3.47 -8.89 -5.34
C LYS A 34 -3.61 -8.25 -3.96
N LEU A 35 -3.35 -6.95 -3.85
CA LEU A 35 -3.55 -6.20 -2.60
C LEU A 35 -5.01 -6.27 -2.12
N ALA A 36 -5.98 -6.08 -3.01
CA ALA A 36 -7.40 -6.17 -2.68
C ALA A 36 -7.77 -7.55 -2.12
N GLN A 37 -7.26 -8.62 -2.75
CA GLN A 37 -7.51 -10.00 -2.37
C GLN A 37 -6.83 -10.36 -1.05
N ASP A 38 -5.52 -10.14 -0.94
CA ASP A 38 -4.71 -10.53 0.21
C ASP A 38 -5.12 -9.77 1.48
N LEU A 39 -5.50 -8.49 1.34
CA LEU A 39 -5.88 -7.63 2.46
C LEU A 39 -7.38 -7.57 2.71
N ALA A 40 -8.18 -8.23 1.87
CA ALA A 40 -9.64 -8.18 1.87
C ALA A 40 -10.20 -6.74 1.87
N ILE A 41 -9.62 -5.86 1.06
CA ILE A 41 -10.00 -4.44 0.96
C ILE A 41 -10.89 -4.25 -0.28
N PRO A 42 -12.09 -3.63 -0.13
CA PRO A 42 -12.92 -3.25 -1.28
C PRO A 42 -12.17 -2.34 -2.24
N ALA A 43 -12.37 -2.50 -3.56
CA ALA A 43 -11.63 -1.73 -4.57
C ALA A 43 -11.71 -0.21 -4.40
N GLU A 44 -12.88 0.32 -3.98
CA GLU A 44 -13.05 1.75 -3.70
C GLU A 44 -12.20 2.23 -2.51
N ASP A 45 -12.20 1.46 -1.41
CA ASP A 45 -11.41 1.80 -0.22
C ASP A 45 -9.92 1.60 -0.48
N LEU A 46 -9.54 0.62 -1.31
CA LEU A 46 -8.16 0.44 -1.79
C LEU A 46 -7.72 1.65 -2.61
N ALA A 47 -8.55 2.11 -3.55
CA ALA A 47 -8.25 3.29 -4.37
C ALA A 47 -8.02 4.54 -3.50
N ALA A 48 -8.90 4.74 -2.51
CA ALA A 48 -8.81 5.87 -1.59
C ALA A 48 -7.57 5.79 -0.68
N ALA A 49 -7.22 4.60 -0.19
CA ALA A 49 -6.02 4.40 0.60
C ALA A 49 -4.74 4.62 -0.22
N CYS A 50 -4.68 4.09 -1.45
CA CYS A 50 -3.58 4.30 -2.38
C CYS A 50 -3.43 5.79 -2.74
N THR A 51 -4.53 6.48 -3.06
CA THR A 51 -4.51 7.92 -3.35
C THR A 51 -3.94 8.73 -2.18
N TYR A 52 -4.33 8.38 -0.95
CA TYR A 52 -3.79 9.04 0.25
C TYR A 52 -2.28 8.80 0.38
N LEU A 53 -1.82 7.56 0.26
CA LEU A 53 -0.41 7.21 0.41
C LEU A 53 0.48 7.80 -0.69
N VAL A 54 -0.05 7.97 -1.91
CA VAL A 54 0.61 8.72 -2.99
C VAL A 54 0.79 10.19 -2.59
N GLY A 55 -0.25 10.80 -2.01
CA GLY A 55 -0.17 12.19 -1.51
C GLY A 55 0.84 12.40 -0.38
N GLU A 56 1.18 11.34 0.35
CA GLU A 56 2.24 11.34 1.38
C GLU A 56 3.61 10.91 0.83
N GLU A 57 3.72 10.71 -0.49
CA GLU A 57 4.94 10.27 -1.19
C GLU A 57 5.51 8.92 -0.70
N LEU A 58 4.67 8.08 -0.08
CA LEU A 58 5.08 6.78 0.46
C LEU A 58 5.04 5.66 -0.59
N ILE A 59 4.18 5.82 -1.60
CA ILE A 59 4.03 4.84 -2.69
C ILE A 59 3.93 5.57 -4.03
N THR A 60 4.25 4.85 -5.10
CA THR A 60 3.83 5.18 -6.47
C THR A 60 2.75 4.21 -6.92
N VAL A 61 1.81 4.69 -7.73
CA VAL A 61 0.70 3.89 -8.24
C VAL A 61 0.58 4.07 -9.75
N ASP A 62 0.58 2.96 -10.47
CA ASP A 62 0.18 2.90 -11.87
C ASP A 62 -1.32 2.62 -11.94
N TRP A 63 -2.07 3.63 -12.38
CA TRP A 63 -3.52 3.52 -12.55
C TRP A 63 -3.89 2.95 -13.92
N THR A 64 -4.95 2.15 -13.95
CA THR A 64 -5.64 1.75 -15.18
C THR A 64 -7.09 2.23 -15.13
N ALA A 65 -7.87 1.96 -16.17
CA ALA A 65 -9.30 2.27 -16.15
C ALA A 65 -9.99 1.55 -14.98
N GLY A 66 -10.57 2.31 -14.05
CA GLY A 66 -11.30 1.80 -12.88
C GLY A 66 -10.66 2.20 -11.55
N ASN A 67 -11.15 1.59 -10.47
CA ASN A 67 -10.71 1.90 -9.10
C ASN A 67 -9.60 0.97 -8.58
N THR A 68 -9.17 -0.01 -9.36
CA THR A 68 -8.12 -0.95 -8.93
C THR A 68 -6.79 -0.54 -9.57
N PRO A 69 -5.74 -0.26 -8.77
CA PRO A 69 -4.39 -0.04 -9.28
C PRO A 69 -3.91 -1.21 -10.15
N ALA A 70 -3.21 -0.92 -11.26
CA ALA A 70 -2.48 -1.97 -11.96
C ALA A 70 -1.28 -2.44 -11.14
N MET A 71 -0.53 -1.48 -10.59
CA MET A 71 0.68 -1.74 -9.83
C MET A 71 0.87 -0.68 -8.76
N VAL A 72 1.38 -1.11 -7.61
CA VAL A 72 1.68 -0.27 -6.46
C VAL A 72 3.08 -0.62 -5.97
N THR A 73 3.92 0.40 -5.77
CA THR A 73 5.32 0.22 -5.38
C THR A 73 5.66 1.17 -4.25
N LEU A 74 6.50 0.75 -3.29
CA LEU A 74 7.03 1.68 -2.29
C LEU A 74 8.01 2.65 -2.93
N THR A 75 7.98 3.90 -2.45
CA THR A 75 9.08 4.84 -2.69
C THR A 75 10.21 4.58 -1.71
N HIS A 76 11.37 5.20 -1.95
CA HIS A 76 12.44 5.25 -0.94
C HIS A 76 11.95 5.82 0.41
N GLN A 77 11.07 6.81 0.39
CA GLN A 77 10.49 7.38 1.61
C GLN A 77 9.56 6.39 2.32
N GLY A 78 8.75 5.64 1.55
CA GLY A 78 7.92 4.56 2.07
C GLY A 78 8.74 3.47 2.75
N ILE A 79 9.84 3.04 2.12
CA ILE A 79 10.78 2.05 2.68
C ILE A 79 11.37 2.57 4.00
N ARG A 80 11.95 3.78 4.02
CA ARG A 80 12.55 4.34 5.25
C ARG A 80 11.56 4.48 6.39
N ARG A 81 10.30 4.80 6.09
CA ARG A 81 9.23 4.84 7.08
C ARG A 81 9.00 3.46 7.69
N MET A 82 8.96 2.40 6.86
CA MET A 82 8.74 1.04 7.33
C MET A 82 9.91 0.52 8.16
N GLU A 83 11.14 0.71 7.70
CA GLU A 83 12.37 0.38 8.45
C GLU A 83 12.34 1.04 9.85
N ALA A 84 12.02 2.34 9.92
CA ALA A 84 11.94 3.06 11.18
C ALA A 84 10.79 2.60 12.10
N GLU A 85 9.74 1.98 11.56
CA GLU A 85 8.68 1.39 12.37
C GLU A 85 9.10 0.00 12.88
N GLU A 86 9.78 -0.81 12.07
CA GLU A 86 10.34 -2.09 12.53
C GLU A 86 11.37 -1.90 13.65
N GLU A 87 12.28 -0.92 13.53
CA GLU A 87 13.28 -0.60 14.55
C GLU A 87 12.66 -0.18 15.90
N LYS A 88 11.42 0.32 15.92
CA LYS A 88 10.72 0.69 17.16
C LYS A 88 10.00 -0.49 17.82
N HIS A 89 9.66 -1.52 17.04
CA HIS A 89 8.88 -2.67 17.50
C HIS A 89 9.73 -3.94 17.69
N GLY A 90 10.99 -3.94 17.23
CA GLY A 90 12.01 -4.95 17.50
C GLY A 90 12.81 -4.69 18.78
#